data_AF-A0A0L8I0T9-F1
#
_entry.id   AF-A0A0L8I0T9-F1
#
_cell.length_a   1.000
_cell.length_b   1.000
_cell.length_c   1.000
_cell.angle_alpha   90.00
_cell.angle_beta   90.00
_cell.angle_gamma   90.00
#
_symmetry.space_group_name_H-M   'P 1'
#
loop_
_entity.id
_entity.type
_entity.pdbx_description
1 polymer ?
#
loop_
_entity_poly.entity_id
_entity_poly.type
_entity_poly.pdbx_seq_one_letter_code
_entity_poly.pdbx_strand_id
1 'polypeptide(L)'
;MMSFQPVDINMKQHSSSSPLPTPVLVESQIIAIAEAAARVAKDSPGFEPKELNLKKQINREIQMVMTMSPEDPNRMEELRKYAAIYGRFDSKRKNDKPMSLHEISVNEAAAQLCHHLPALLTRREDLFPLARQVVRESGYQYSKGHSSNSKQLWAVESPSINCNRAF
;
A
#
# COMPACT_ATOMS: atom_id res chain seq x y z
N MET A 1 -56.22 38.60 13.95
CA MET A 1 -54.80 38.81 13.60
C MET A 1 -53.99 37.75 14.30
N MET A 2 -53.05 37.15 13.59
CA MET A 2 -52.50 35.80 13.76
C MET A 2 -51.53 35.68 14.94
N SER A 3 -51.54 34.49 15.56
CA SER A 3 -50.66 34.04 16.64
C SER A 3 -49.19 34.04 16.24
N PHE A 4 -48.30 34.51 17.11
CA PHE A 4 -46.85 34.33 16.99
C PHE A 4 -46.39 33.18 17.88
N GLN A 5 -45.83 32.13 17.27
CA GLN A 5 -45.02 31.13 17.96
C GLN A 5 -43.54 31.56 17.87
N PRO A 6 -42.73 31.38 18.93
CA PRO A 6 -41.29 31.52 18.80
C PRO A 6 -40.73 30.32 18.04
N VAL A 7 -39.93 30.60 17.00
CA VAL A 7 -39.18 29.59 16.24
C VAL A 7 -37.89 29.28 16.97
N ASP A 8 -37.74 28.05 17.46
CA ASP A 8 -36.48 27.53 17.97
C ASP A 8 -35.47 27.41 16.82
N ILE A 9 -34.53 28.36 16.74
CA ILE A 9 -33.37 28.25 15.86
C ILE A 9 -32.42 27.25 16.51
N ASN A 10 -32.67 25.96 16.26
CA ASN A 10 -31.76 24.88 16.57
C ASN A 10 -30.54 25.01 15.64
N MET A 11 -29.53 25.75 16.10
CA MET A 11 -28.21 25.77 15.49
C MET A 11 -27.56 24.40 15.78
N LYS A 12 -27.92 23.40 14.97
CA LYS A 12 -27.18 22.13 14.89
C LYS A 12 -25.76 22.49 14.52
N GLN A 13 -24.89 22.48 15.53
CA GLN A 13 -23.46 22.48 15.36
C GLN A 13 -23.11 21.27 14.49
N HIS A 14 -22.92 21.51 13.18
CA HIS A 14 -22.15 20.60 12.37
C HIS A 14 -20.77 20.60 12.98
N SER A 15 -20.45 19.50 13.65
CA SER A 15 -19.11 19.16 14.09
C SER A 15 -18.18 19.32 12.89
N SER A 16 -17.47 20.44 12.86
CA SER A 16 -16.34 20.66 11.97
C SER A 16 -15.25 19.67 12.39
N SER A 17 -15.34 18.43 11.90
CA SER A 17 -14.24 17.49 12.00
C SER A 17 -13.11 18.04 11.13
N SER A 18 -12.21 18.80 11.74
CA SER A 18 -10.93 19.14 11.13
C SER A 18 -10.29 17.83 10.64
N PRO A 19 -9.84 17.75 9.37
CA PRO A 19 -9.15 16.57 8.89
C PRO A 19 -7.94 16.33 9.79
N LEU A 20 -7.89 15.16 10.43
CA LEU A 20 -6.70 14.76 11.17
C LEU A 20 -5.52 14.74 10.19
N PRO A 21 -4.35 15.31 10.54
CA PRO A 21 -3.19 15.31 9.65
C PRO A 21 -2.81 13.87 9.31
N THR A 22 -2.79 13.55 8.02
CA THR A 22 -2.30 12.26 7.55
C THR A 22 -0.81 12.15 7.88
N PRO A 23 -0.35 11.08 8.54
CA PRO A 23 1.06 10.89 8.82
C PRO A 23 1.85 10.86 7.50
N VAL A 24 3.10 11.31 7.50
CA VAL A 24 3.95 11.34 6.30
C VAL A 24 5.27 10.65 6.61
N LEU A 25 5.79 9.88 5.66
CA LEU A 25 7.13 9.29 5.76
C LEU A 25 8.17 10.39 5.57
N VAL A 26 9.15 10.45 6.47
CA VAL A 26 10.31 11.33 6.26
C VAL A 26 11.29 10.68 5.27
N GLU A 27 12.14 11.49 4.67
CA GLU A 27 13.07 11.06 3.62
C GLU A 27 13.92 9.84 4.01
N SER A 28 14.45 9.79 5.23
CA SER A 28 15.26 8.65 5.69
C SER A 28 14.48 7.34 5.73
N GLN A 29 13.16 7.38 5.99
CA GLN A 29 12.30 6.20 5.96
C GLN A 29 12.06 5.75 4.51
N ILE A 30 11.87 6.71 3.59
CA ILE A 30 11.70 6.43 2.17
C ILE A 30 12.96 5.77 1.61
N ILE A 31 14.14 6.29 1.93
CA ILE A 31 15.43 5.72 1.53
C ILE A 31 15.57 4.29 2.06
N ALA A 32 15.31 4.05 3.35
CA ALA A 32 15.39 2.72 3.95
C ALA A 32 14.44 1.70 3.28
N ILE A 33 13.23 2.14 2.94
CA ILE A 33 12.26 1.32 2.19
C ILE A 33 12.76 1.03 0.78
N ALA A 34 13.29 2.03 0.07
CA ALA A 34 13.80 1.89 -1.28
C ALA A 34 14.98 0.90 -1.33
N GLU A 35 15.93 1.01 -0.40
CA GLU A 35 17.05 0.07 -0.29
C GLU A 35 16.60 -1.36 0.00
N ALA A 36 15.61 -1.53 0.88
CA ALA A 36 15.03 -2.84 1.16
C ALA A 36 14.27 -3.40 -0.06
N ALA A 37 13.52 -2.57 -0.77
CA ALA A 37 12.83 -2.96 -2.00
C ALA A 37 13.80 -3.43 -3.07
N ALA A 38 14.95 -2.74 -3.24
CA ALA A 38 15.98 -3.14 -4.17
C ALA A 38 16.57 -4.53 -3.85
N ARG A 39 16.78 -4.84 -2.55
CA ARG A 39 17.26 -6.17 -2.12
C ARG A 39 16.22 -7.26 -2.39
N VAL A 40 14.97 -7.03 -1.96
CA VAL A 40 13.88 -7.99 -2.18
C VAL A 40 13.65 -8.22 -3.68
N ALA A 41 13.71 -7.18 -4.50
CA ALA A 41 13.54 -7.31 -5.95
C ALA A 41 14.66 -8.14 -6.59
N LYS A 42 15.90 -7.97 -6.14
CA LYS A 42 17.05 -8.75 -6.62
C LYS A 42 16.93 -10.24 -6.31
N ASP A 43 16.38 -10.58 -5.14
CA ASP A 43 16.22 -11.97 -4.69
C ASP A 43 14.93 -12.62 -5.19
N SER A 44 14.02 -11.83 -5.78
CA SER A 44 12.73 -12.31 -6.27
C SER A 44 12.84 -13.00 -7.63
N PRO A 45 11.99 -14.01 -7.92
CA PRO A 45 11.92 -14.59 -9.26
C PRO A 45 11.44 -13.56 -10.28
N GLY A 46 11.81 -13.71 -11.55
CA GLY A 46 11.22 -12.90 -12.62
C GLY A 46 9.69 -13.01 -12.62
N PHE A 47 9.01 -11.87 -12.72
CA PHE A 47 7.55 -11.82 -12.79
C PHE A 47 7.09 -11.52 -14.22
N GLU A 48 6.30 -12.41 -14.79
CA GLU A 48 5.61 -12.16 -16.06
C GLU A 48 4.35 -11.31 -15.82
N PRO A 49 4.16 -10.20 -16.58
CA PRO A 49 2.94 -9.42 -16.53
C PRO A 49 1.69 -10.28 -16.78
N LYS A 50 0.66 -10.12 -15.95
CA LYS A 50 -0.66 -10.68 -16.26
C LYS A 50 -1.29 -9.92 -17.42
N GLU A 51 -2.00 -10.63 -18.29
CA GLU A 51 -2.77 -10.00 -19.37
C GLU A 51 -3.78 -9.00 -18.80
N LEU A 52 -3.71 -7.77 -19.31
CA LEU A 52 -4.58 -6.68 -18.91
C LEU A 52 -5.72 -6.52 -19.92
N ASN A 53 -6.94 -6.32 -19.42
CA ASN A 53 -8.06 -5.96 -20.29
C ASN A 53 -7.99 -4.48 -20.67
N LEU A 54 -7.40 -4.18 -21.82
CA LEU A 54 -7.14 -2.80 -22.31
C LEU A 54 -8.40 -2.01 -22.71
N LYS A 55 -9.60 -2.61 -22.62
CA LYS A 55 -10.86 -1.86 -22.75
C LYS A 55 -11.08 -0.92 -21.57
N LYS A 56 -10.52 -1.27 -20.39
CA LYS A 56 -10.57 -0.43 -19.19
C LYS A 56 -9.45 0.60 -19.23
N GLN A 57 -9.79 1.88 -19.05
CA GLN A 57 -8.83 2.98 -19.03
C GLN A 57 -7.68 2.75 -18.04
N ILE A 58 -8.00 2.34 -16.81
CA ILE A 58 -7.00 2.07 -15.78
C ILE A 58 -5.96 1.01 -16.19
N ASN A 59 -6.38 0.01 -16.98
CA ASN A 59 -5.47 -1.03 -17.45
C ASN A 59 -4.54 -0.51 -18.54
N ARG A 60 -5.01 0.41 -19.40
CA ARG A 60 -4.16 1.10 -20.37
C ARG A 60 -3.13 1.98 -19.67
N GLU A 61 -3.56 2.71 -18.65
CA GLU A 61 -2.66 3.55 -17.86
C GLU A 61 -1.60 2.72 -17.12
N ILE A 62 -1.98 1.59 -16.52
CA ILE A 62 -1.01 0.66 -15.90
C ILE A 62 0.02 0.18 -16.94
N GLN A 63 -0.43 -0.21 -18.13
CA GLN A 63 0.49 -0.63 -19.20
C GLN A 63 1.44 0.50 -19.60
N MET A 64 0.93 1.74 -19.74
CA MET A 64 1.76 2.91 -20.03
C MET A 64 2.83 3.11 -18.96
N VAL A 65 2.47 3.08 -17.68
CA VAL A 65 3.41 3.26 -16.55
C VAL A 65 4.48 2.18 -16.52
N MET A 66 4.14 0.93 -16.85
CA MET A 66 5.12 -0.15 -16.96
C MET A 66 6.17 0.09 -18.06
N THR A 67 5.79 0.81 -19.12
CA THR A 67 6.64 1.13 -20.27
C THR A 67 7.24 2.53 -20.26
N MET A 68 6.95 3.36 -19.25
CA MET A 68 7.54 4.68 -19.10
C MET A 68 9.07 4.59 -19.06
N SER A 69 9.78 5.65 -19.46
CA SER A 69 11.24 5.69 -19.34
C SER A 69 11.63 5.80 -17.85
N PRO A 70 12.74 5.15 -17.42
CA PRO A 70 13.24 5.28 -16.04
C PRO A 70 13.76 6.68 -15.72
N GLU A 71 14.11 7.49 -16.72
CA GLU A 71 14.53 8.89 -16.59
C GLU A 71 13.37 9.87 -16.43
N ASP A 72 12.12 9.42 -16.62
CA ASP A 72 10.95 10.28 -16.48
C ASP A 72 10.77 10.70 -15.02
N PRO A 73 10.79 12.02 -14.71
CA PRO A 73 10.68 12.51 -13.34
C PRO A 73 9.33 12.14 -12.68
N ASN A 74 8.28 11.90 -13.47
CA ASN A 74 6.95 11.57 -12.97
C ASN A 74 6.73 10.06 -12.79
N ARG A 75 7.65 9.20 -13.25
CA ARG A 75 7.50 7.75 -13.19
C ARG A 75 7.19 7.27 -11.78
N MET A 76 7.92 7.77 -10.77
CA MET A 76 7.72 7.35 -9.38
C MET A 76 6.37 7.79 -8.83
N GLU A 77 5.86 8.95 -9.24
CA GLU A 77 4.54 9.43 -8.82
C GLU A 77 3.41 8.57 -9.41
N GLU A 78 3.52 8.23 -10.70
CA GLU A 78 2.57 7.32 -11.34
C GLU A 78 2.65 5.90 -10.73
N LEU A 79 3.85 5.41 -10.40
CA LEU A 79 4.02 4.15 -9.69
C LEU A 79 3.33 4.17 -8.32
N ARG A 80 3.50 5.24 -7.52
CA ARG A 80 2.79 5.39 -6.25
C ARG A 80 1.28 5.34 -6.41
N LYS A 81 0.77 5.97 -7.46
CA LYS A 81 -0.67 6.00 -7.77
C LYS A 81 -1.24 4.63 -8.12
N TYR A 82 -0.63 3.89 -9.06
CA TYR A 82 -1.20 2.61 -9.52
C TYR A 82 -0.81 1.40 -8.64
N ALA A 83 0.33 1.46 -7.95
CA ALA A 83 0.78 0.41 -7.03
C ALA A 83 0.10 0.47 -5.66
N ALA A 84 -0.61 1.56 -5.33
CA ALA A 84 -1.29 1.73 -4.05
C ALA A 84 -2.15 0.50 -3.70
N ILE A 85 -1.92 -0.05 -2.51
CA ILE A 85 -2.66 -1.19 -1.95
C ILE A 85 -3.79 -0.68 -1.08
N TYR A 86 -3.48 0.31 -0.22
CA TYR A 86 -4.43 1.01 0.61
C TYR A 86 -4.82 2.35 -0.02
N GLY A 87 -6.05 2.80 0.20
CA GLY A 87 -6.52 4.09 -0.34
C GLY A 87 -6.59 4.14 -1.87
N ARG A 88 -6.83 3.00 -2.53
CA ARG A 88 -6.90 2.89 -4.00
C ARG A 88 -7.87 3.91 -4.59
N PHE A 89 -7.37 4.73 -5.52
CA PHE A 89 -8.15 5.79 -6.16
C PHE A 89 -9.34 5.26 -6.98
N ASP A 90 -9.27 4.02 -7.48
CA ASP A 90 -10.34 3.38 -8.25
C ASP A 90 -11.31 2.56 -7.37
N SER A 91 -11.13 2.57 -6.05
CA SER A 91 -12.07 1.95 -5.13
C SER A 91 -13.35 2.78 -5.06
N LYS A 92 -14.50 2.14 -5.33
CA LYS A 92 -15.83 2.78 -5.23
C LYS A 92 -16.24 3.12 -3.79
N ARG A 93 -15.49 2.68 -2.78
CA ARG A 93 -15.75 2.99 -1.36
C ARG A 93 -14.90 4.18 -0.94
N LYS A 94 -15.55 5.25 -0.47
CA LYS A 94 -14.86 6.36 0.21
C LYS A 94 -14.28 5.83 1.52
N ASN A 95 -12.96 5.82 1.62
CA ASN A 95 -12.30 5.65 2.90
C ASN A 95 -12.06 7.03 3.48
N ASP A 96 -13.04 7.55 4.22
CA ASP A 96 -12.93 8.87 4.87
C ASP A 96 -11.92 8.86 6.04
N LYS A 97 -11.40 7.69 6.38
CA LYS A 97 -10.35 7.54 7.40
C LYS A 97 -8.98 7.88 6.80
N PRO A 98 -8.19 8.75 7.47
CA PRO A 98 -6.81 8.98 7.06
C PRO A 98 -6.00 7.68 7.15
N MET A 99 -5.10 7.46 6.18
CA MET A 99 -4.21 6.29 6.19
C MET A 99 -3.28 6.34 7.40
N SER A 100 -3.09 5.19 8.03
CA SER A 100 -2.08 4.99 9.07
C SER A 100 -0.68 4.99 8.48
N LEU A 101 0.31 5.27 9.33
CA LEU A 101 1.71 5.26 8.91
C LEU A 101 2.14 3.90 8.32
N HIS A 102 1.60 2.78 8.83
CA HIS A 102 1.83 1.45 8.26
C HIS A 102 1.28 1.33 6.84
N GLU A 103 0.05 1.80 6.59
CA GLU A 103 -0.56 1.75 5.25
C GLU A 103 0.25 2.59 4.25
N ILE A 104 0.70 3.78 4.67
CA ILE A 104 1.54 4.66 3.83
C ILE A 104 2.88 4.00 3.52
N SER A 105 3.46 3.33 4.51
CA SER A 105 4.71 2.57 4.35
C SER A 105 4.58 1.42 3.37
N VAL A 106 3.49 0.66 3.45
CA VAL A 106 3.22 -0.44 2.53
C VAL A 106 2.98 0.09 1.11
N ASN A 107 2.32 1.23 0.95
CA ASN A 107 2.13 1.86 -0.36
C ASN A 107 3.47 2.34 -0.95
N GLU A 108 4.35 2.96 -0.16
CA GLU A 108 5.68 3.35 -0.63
C GLU A 108 6.53 2.13 -1.02
N ALA A 109 6.52 1.08 -0.18
CA ALA A 109 7.20 -0.17 -0.49
C ALA A 109 6.70 -0.80 -1.80
N ALA A 110 5.40 -0.76 -2.06
CA ALA A 110 4.82 -1.25 -3.29
C ALA A 110 5.26 -0.44 -4.52
N ALA A 111 5.35 0.89 -4.40
CA ALA A 111 5.84 1.75 -5.47
C ALA A 111 7.31 1.44 -5.80
N GLN A 112 8.16 1.31 -4.78
CA GLN A 112 9.59 0.99 -4.93
C GLN A 112 9.78 -0.41 -5.52
N LEU A 113 8.98 -1.40 -5.13
CA LEU A 113 9.00 -2.73 -5.76
C LEU A 113 8.59 -2.67 -7.23
N CYS A 114 7.51 -1.96 -7.56
CA CYS A 114 7.06 -1.80 -8.95
C CYS A 114 8.04 -0.97 -9.80
N HIS A 115 8.89 -0.14 -9.18
CA HIS A 115 9.97 0.53 -9.88
C HIS A 115 10.99 -0.48 -10.44
N HIS A 116 11.40 -1.46 -9.63
CA HIS A 116 12.33 -2.52 -10.02
C HIS A 116 11.66 -3.64 -10.83
N LEU A 117 10.41 -3.97 -10.50
CA LEU A 117 9.64 -5.06 -11.08
C LEU A 117 8.28 -4.55 -11.59
N PRO A 118 8.23 -3.87 -12.75
CA PRO A 118 7.00 -3.26 -13.26
C PRO A 118 5.84 -4.24 -13.44
N ALA A 119 6.13 -5.52 -13.71
CA ALA A 119 5.13 -6.57 -13.84
C ALA A 119 4.22 -6.74 -12.60
N LEU A 120 4.71 -6.39 -11.41
CA LEU A 120 3.95 -6.49 -10.16
C LEU A 120 2.71 -5.58 -10.13
N LEU A 121 2.65 -4.51 -10.94
CA LEU A 121 1.45 -3.69 -11.08
C LEU A 121 0.22 -4.49 -11.53
N THR A 122 0.44 -5.58 -12.27
CA THR A 122 -0.61 -6.49 -12.74
C THR A 122 -0.87 -7.67 -11.80
N ARG A 123 0.00 -7.87 -10.80
CA ARG A 123 0.02 -9.01 -9.88
C ARG A 123 -0.09 -8.56 -8.43
N ARG A 124 -1.18 -7.88 -8.09
CA ARG A 124 -1.39 -7.37 -6.74
C ARG A 124 -1.36 -8.44 -5.64
N GLU A 125 -1.79 -9.65 -5.96
CA GLU A 125 -1.75 -10.79 -5.04
C GLU A 125 -0.31 -11.13 -4.59
N ASP A 126 0.67 -10.94 -5.47
CA ASP A 126 2.09 -11.16 -5.19
C ASP A 126 2.73 -9.89 -4.59
N LEU A 127 2.30 -8.71 -5.05
CA LEU A 127 2.82 -7.42 -4.59
C LEU A 127 2.57 -7.17 -3.10
N PHE A 128 1.39 -7.51 -2.58
CA PHE A 128 1.04 -7.20 -1.19
C PHE A 128 1.93 -7.93 -0.15
N PRO A 129 2.14 -9.26 -0.25
CA PRO A 129 3.09 -9.97 0.61
C PRO A 129 4.53 -9.40 0.53
N LEU A 130 5.01 -9.07 -0.68
CA LEU A 130 6.35 -8.51 -0.89
C LEU A 130 6.49 -7.11 -0.28
N ALA A 131 5.50 -6.24 -0.46
CA ALA A 131 5.52 -4.90 0.13
C ALA A 131 5.57 -4.96 1.67
N ARG A 132 4.83 -5.89 2.29
CA ARG A 132 4.93 -6.12 3.74
C ARG A 132 6.30 -6.64 4.16
N GLN A 133 6.92 -7.50 3.35
CA GLN A 133 8.28 -7.98 3.58
C GLN A 133 9.28 -6.82 3.54
N VAL A 134 9.22 -5.97 2.53
CA VAL A 134 10.07 -4.77 2.41
C VAL A 134 9.95 -3.86 3.62
N VAL A 135 8.73 -3.55 4.07
CA VAL A 135 8.54 -2.73 5.28
C VAL A 135 9.21 -3.35 6.50
N ARG A 136 9.14 -4.69 6.66
CA ARG A 136 9.81 -5.39 7.76
C ARG A 136 11.34 -5.35 7.62
N GLU A 137 11.86 -5.54 6.41
CA GLU A 137 13.29 -5.60 6.13
C GLU A 137 13.99 -4.24 6.08
N SER A 138 13.22 -3.17 5.87
CA SER A 138 13.72 -1.80 5.93
C SER A 138 14.21 -1.41 7.33
N GLY A 139 13.74 -2.10 8.37
CA GLY A 139 14.19 -1.92 9.75
C GLY A 139 13.89 -0.55 10.36
N TYR A 140 13.28 0.39 9.63
CA TYR A 140 12.94 1.69 10.20
C TYR A 140 11.79 1.53 11.18
N GLN A 141 11.93 2.19 12.33
CA GLN A 141 10.90 2.19 13.35
C GLN A 141 10.03 3.42 13.15
N TYR A 142 8.76 3.19 12.84
CA TYR A 142 7.75 4.22 13.03
C TYR A 142 7.36 4.18 14.51
N SER A 143 7.89 5.11 15.31
CA SER A 143 7.71 5.18 16.76
C SER A 143 6.23 5.19 17.14
N LYS A 144 5.67 4.00 17.40
CA LYS A 144 4.41 3.83 18.11
C LYS A 144 4.80 3.56 19.55
N GLY A 145 4.53 4.49 20.46
CA GLY A 145 4.83 4.38 21.88
C GLY A 145 4.02 3.29 22.58
N HIS A 146 4.22 2.03 22.19
CA HIS A 146 3.70 0.85 22.86
C HIS A 146 4.79 -0.22 22.89
N SER A 147 5.40 -0.34 24.05
CA SER A 147 6.15 -1.52 24.48
C SER A 147 5.36 -2.79 24.14
N SER A 148 5.76 -3.50 23.11
CA SER A 148 5.35 -4.89 22.91
C SER A 148 6.56 -5.71 22.54
N ASN A 149 7.24 -6.13 23.60
CA ASN A 149 7.90 -7.41 23.66
C ASN A 149 6.87 -8.49 23.28
N SER A 150 6.73 -8.81 21.99
CA SER A 150 6.10 -10.05 21.55
C SER A 150 7.02 -10.69 20.53
N LYS A 151 7.64 -11.77 20.99
CA LYS A 151 8.62 -12.59 20.31
C LYS A 151 8.23 -12.90 18.87
N GLN A 152 9.22 -12.67 18.02
CA GLN A 152 9.45 -13.34 16.76
C GLN A 152 9.40 -14.86 16.96
N LEU A 153 8.35 -15.50 16.46
CA LEU A 153 8.27 -16.95 16.22
C LEU A 153 7.71 -17.15 14.82
N TRP A 154 8.59 -17.05 13.82
CA TRP A 154 8.38 -17.69 12.52
C TRP A 154 9.12 -19.02 12.60
N ALA A 155 8.49 -20.02 13.22
CA ALA A 155 8.95 -21.39 13.06
C ALA A 155 8.58 -21.81 11.64
N VAL A 156 9.61 -21.98 10.81
CA VAL A 156 9.60 -22.79 9.60
C VAL A 156 9.20 -24.21 10.00
N GLU A 157 7.93 -24.57 9.82
CA GLU A 157 7.52 -25.98 9.77
C GLU A 157 7.31 -26.35 8.30
N SER A 158 8.29 -27.08 7.76
CA SER A 158 8.21 -27.71 6.45
C SER A 158 7.22 -28.88 6.52
N PRO A 159 6.34 -29.08 5.53
CA PRO A 159 5.47 -30.25 5.51
C PRO A 159 6.29 -31.50 5.16
N SER A 160 6.59 -32.33 6.14
CA SER A 160 6.99 -33.72 5.88
C SER A 160 5.76 -34.51 5.46
N ILE A 161 5.56 -34.62 4.15
CA ILE A 161 4.68 -35.62 3.54
C ILE A 161 5.22 -36.99 3.95
N ASN A 162 4.55 -37.65 4.88
CA ASN A 162 4.85 -39.03 5.23
C ASN A 162 4.20 -39.95 4.19
N CYS A 163 4.96 -40.31 3.16
CA CYS A 163 4.68 -41.47 2.33
C CYS A 163 5.01 -42.75 3.11
N ASN A 164 4.10 -43.71 2.99
CA ASN A 164 4.21 -45.16 3.22
C ASN A 164 3.52 -45.71 4.47
N ARG A 165 2.50 -46.54 4.22
CA ARG A 165 2.43 -48.00 4.48
C ARG A 165 0.92 -48.35 4.56
N ALA A 166 0.25 -48.95 3.58
CA ALA A 166 0.48 -50.22 2.89
C ALA A 166 0.79 -51.37 3.86
N PHE A 167 -0.25 -51.89 4.53
CA PHE A 167 -0.75 -53.27 4.47
C PHE A 167 -1.90 -53.43 5.47
#